data_AF-A0A9W6Z4H4-F1
#
_entry.id   AF-A0A9W6Z4H4-F1
#
_cell.length_a   1.000
_cell.length_b   1.000
_cell.length_c   1.000
_cell.angle_alpha   90.00
_cell.angle_beta   90.00
_cell.angle_gamma   90.00
#
_symmetry.space_group_name_H-M   'P 1'
#
loop_
_entity.id
_entity.type
_entity.pdbx_description
1 polymer ?
#
loop_
_entity_poly.entity_id
_entity_poly.type
_entity_poly.pdbx_seq_one_letter_code
_entity_poly.pdbx_strand_id
1 'polypeptide(L)'
;MKLVGAVCHDSNIPVEFVRDNWREITDFTKGITLKSTQESSIAILESVSNGSEEDEDEEEEDDDGEEEENDEQPKSYKYDHRQAILYNISIGATSRELKYVYENDPKFQLLPSFGVIPFMNQLQDGGFDFNDILKDYNPMKLLHGEHYLKINKFPIPTSGELNTKAYPVAVIQKPSKQNNKTNTLLISGYDTINTSTNEVLFHNQGSYFIKDCSSKTGKSEQFPQNRPVIPFKLPKVDITNRKPDFEATYKTSENQASLYRLNADFNPLHIDPQFAKGGGFNKPILHGLCFFGISCKLLVDHYGSFDEVKLRFTNVVYPGETLKVVSWDAGNGVIVFQTWVTERKVKVIDLAGIKLVNFGRSKL
;
A
#
# COMPACT_ATOMS: atom_id res chain seq x y z
N MET A 1 2.68 -11.33 20.50
CA MET A 1 2.37 -10.60 21.75
C MET A 1 0.97 -11.05 22.19
N LYS A 2 0.73 -11.35 23.47
CA LYS A 2 -0.60 -11.77 23.92
C LYS A 2 -1.51 -10.54 24.08
N LEU A 3 -2.67 -10.54 23.42
CA LEU A 3 -3.69 -9.50 23.58
C LEU A 3 -4.62 -9.87 24.74
N VAL A 4 -4.89 -8.91 25.61
CA VAL A 4 -5.82 -8.97 26.74
C VAL A 4 -6.54 -7.63 26.85
N GLY A 5 -7.79 -7.64 27.27
CA GLY A 5 -8.59 -6.42 27.38
C GLY A 5 -10.02 -6.71 27.85
N ALA A 6 -10.76 -5.65 28.14
CA ALA A 6 -12.17 -5.71 28.50
C ALA A 6 -12.95 -4.71 27.63
N VAL A 7 -14.19 -5.04 27.26
CA VAL A 7 -15.01 -4.26 26.33
C VAL A 7 -15.97 -3.36 27.10
N CYS A 8 -15.92 -2.05 26.86
CA CYS A 8 -16.83 -1.07 27.44
C CYS A 8 -17.76 -0.55 26.34
N HIS A 9 -19.07 -0.75 26.51
CA HIS A 9 -20.07 -0.28 25.55
C HIS A 9 -20.57 1.15 25.82
N ASP A 10 -20.10 1.78 26.89
CA ASP A 10 -20.44 3.17 27.19
C ASP A 10 -19.73 4.13 26.23
N SER A 11 -20.42 5.24 25.91
CA SER A 11 -19.88 6.30 25.05
C SER A 11 -18.57 6.94 25.54
N ASN A 12 -18.26 6.79 26.83
CA ASN A 12 -16.97 7.11 27.44
C ASN A 12 -16.59 5.98 28.37
N ILE A 13 -15.31 5.62 28.42
CA ILE A 13 -14.80 4.58 29.34
C ILE A 13 -14.61 5.22 30.72
N PRO A 14 -15.43 4.89 31.74
CA PRO A 14 -15.27 5.46 33.08
C PRO A 14 -14.06 4.84 33.79
N VAL A 15 -13.47 5.58 34.73
CA VAL A 15 -12.28 5.11 35.47
C VAL A 15 -12.63 3.89 36.33
N GLU A 16 -13.88 3.82 36.78
CA GLU A 16 -14.47 2.71 37.51
C GLU A 16 -14.50 1.44 36.68
N PHE A 17 -14.82 1.51 35.37
CA PHE A 17 -14.77 0.34 34.48
C PHE A 17 -13.35 -0.22 34.39
N VAL A 18 -12.35 0.65 34.26
CA VAL A 18 -10.94 0.22 34.21
C VAL A 18 -10.50 -0.39 35.54
N ARG A 19 -10.92 0.21 36.67
CA ARG A 19 -10.63 -0.31 38.03
C ARG A 19 -11.25 -1.69 38.23
N ASP A 20 -12.52 -1.85 37.87
CA ASP A 20 -13.31 -3.04 38.17
C ASP A 20 -12.89 -4.22 37.26
N ASN A 21 -12.41 -3.94 36.05
CA ASN A 21 -11.90 -4.95 35.11
C ASN A 21 -10.36 -5.05 35.09
N TRP A 22 -9.64 -4.42 36.03
CA TRP A 22 -8.18 -4.35 36.01
C TRP A 22 -7.50 -5.73 36.01
N ARG A 23 -8.09 -6.70 36.70
CA ARG A 23 -7.58 -8.07 36.75
C ARG A 23 -7.66 -8.76 35.39
N GLU A 24 -8.74 -8.58 34.65
CA GLU A 24 -8.92 -9.13 33.31
C GLU A 24 -7.99 -8.45 32.29
N ILE A 25 -7.94 -7.12 32.34
CA ILE A 25 -7.05 -6.31 31.49
C ILE A 25 -5.57 -6.69 31.67
N THR A 26 -5.19 -7.23 32.83
CA THR A 26 -3.80 -7.57 33.15
C THR A 26 -3.54 -9.08 33.24
N ASP A 27 -4.52 -9.94 32.94
CA ASP A 27 -4.35 -11.40 32.99
C ASP A 27 -3.81 -11.97 31.67
N PHE A 28 -2.49 -11.86 31.49
CA PHE A 28 -1.78 -12.40 30.33
C PHE A 28 -1.72 -13.94 30.26
N THR A 29 -2.29 -14.66 31.24
CA THR A 29 -2.38 -16.12 31.17
C THR A 29 -3.42 -16.55 30.13
N LYS A 30 -4.51 -15.77 29.98
CA LYS A 30 -5.63 -16.01 29.06
C LYS A 30 -5.54 -15.30 27.70
N GLY A 31 -4.47 -14.55 27.46
CA GLY A 31 -4.37 -13.73 26.25
C GLY A 31 -4.17 -14.54 24.97
N ILE A 32 -4.79 -14.07 23.88
CA ILE A 32 -4.68 -14.67 22.55
C ILE A 32 -3.33 -14.28 21.94
N THR A 33 -2.63 -15.26 21.37
CA THR A 33 -1.36 -15.00 20.68
C THR A 33 -1.66 -14.55 19.25
N LEU A 34 -1.40 -13.28 18.98
CA LEU A 34 -1.56 -12.72 17.63
C LEU A 34 -0.21 -12.68 16.93
N LYS A 35 -0.20 -13.16 15.69
CA LYS A 35 0.98 -13.28 14.82
C LYS A 35 1.12 -12.09 13.88
N SER A 36 0.08 -11.28 13.68
CA SER A 36 0.10 -10.12 12.78
C SER A 36 -0.73 -8.92 13.27
N THR A 37 -0.45 -7.74 12.73
CA THR A 37 -1.24 -6.51 12.97
C THR A 37 -2.66 -6.62 12.42
N GLN A 38 -2.85 -7.40 11.35
CA GLN A 38 -4.16 -7.67 10.77
C GLN A 38 -5.01 -8.51 11.72
N GLU A 39 -4.45 -9.60 12.24
CA GLU A 39 -5.10 -10.41 13.29
C GLU A 39 -5.42 -9.57 14.52
N SER A 40 -4.50 -8.67 14.93
CA SER A 40 -4.78 -7.78 16.06
C SER A 40 -5.93 -6.82 15.82
N SER A 41 -6.08 -6.33 14.59
CA SER A 41 -7.18 -5.44 14.24
C SER A 41 -8.52 -6.21 14.18
N ILE A 42 -8.49 -7.43 13.67
CA ILE A 42 -9.66 -8.33 13.59
C ILE A 42 -10.13 -8.73 14.99
N ALA A 43 -9.21 -9.18 15.86
CA ALA A 43 -9.56 -9.60 17.22
C ALA A 43 -10.20 -8.47 18.05
N ILE A 44 -9.76 -7.22 17.87
CA ILE A 44 -10.38 -6.05 18.50
C ILE A 44 -11.80 -5.81 17.95
N LEU A 45 -11.98 -5.93 16.63
CA LEU A 45 -13.29 -5.79 15.98
C LEU A 45 -14.28 -6.85 16.46
N GLU A 46 -13.87 -8.12 16.49
CA GLU A 46 -14.68 -9.24 16.97
C GLU A 46 -15.08 -9.07 18.44
N SER A 47 -14.13 -8.67 19.30
CA SER A 47 -14.42 -8.45 20.73
C SER A 47 -15.47 -7.36 20.95
N VAL A 48 -15.47 -6.31 20.11
CA VAL A 48 -16.44 -5.21 20.21
C VAL A 48 -17.79 -5.59 19.57
N SER A 49 -17.79 -6.49 18.59
CA SER A 49 -19.00 -6.95 17.88
C SER A 49 -19.76 -8.05 18.61
N ASN A 50 -19.11 -8.93 19.37
CA ASN A 50 -19.76 -10.04 20.09
C ASN A 50 -20.59 -9.61 21.32
N GLY A 51 -20.74 -8.30 21.58
CA GLY A 51 -21.58 -7.79 22.68
C GLY A 51 -23.08 -7.71 22.36
N SER A 52 -23.58 -8.37 21.31
CA SER A 52 -24.97 -8.26 20.87
C SER A 52 -25.74 -9.56 20.65
N GLU A 53 -25.26 -10.73 21.06
CA GLU A 53 -26.04 -11.97 20.97
C GLU A 53 -26.02 -12.74 22.30
N GLU A 54 -27.22 -12.97 22.84
CA GLU A 54 -27.54 -13.83 23.98
C GLU A 54 -27.46 -15.30 23.57
N ASP A 55 -26.94 -16.12 24.49
CA ASP A 55 -27.20 -17.56 24.70
C ASP A 55 -27.63 -18.42 23.50
N GLU A 56 -26.73 -19.24 22.94
CA GLU A 56 -27.10 -20.56 22.40
C GLU A 56 -26.07 -21.62 22.81
N ASP A 57 -26.61 -22.79 23.13
CA ASP A 57 -26.08 -23.84 23.98
C ASP A 57 -24.80 -24.55 23.47
N GLU A 58 -23.97 -24.97 24.43
CA GLU A 58 -22.88 -25.94 24.24
C GLU A 58 -23.46 -27.32 23.93
N GLU A 59 -23.25 -27.83 22.71
CA GLU A 59 -23.26 -29.26 22.44
C GLU A 59 -21.82 -29.74 22.22
N GLU A 60 -21.35 -30.59 23.14
CA GLU A 60 -20.09 -31.32 23.05
C GLU A 60 -20.21 -32.39 21.96
N GLU A 61 -19.39 -32.28 20.90
CA GLU A 61 -18.99 -33.44 20.10
C GLU A 61 -17.50 -33.69 20.35
N ASP A 62 -17.23 -34.73 21.14
CA ASP A 62 -16.00 -35.51 21.04
C ASP A 62 -15.94 -36.11 19.62
N ASP A 63 -14.85 -35.94 18.88
CA ASP A 63 -13.95 -37.04 18.50
C ASP A 63 -12.95 -36.65 17.39
N ASP A 64 -11.72 -37.14 17.60
CA ASP A 64 -10.70 -37.51 16.63
C ASP A 64 -9.97 -36.47 15.74
N GLY A 65 -8.72 -36.21 16.14
CA GLY A 65 -7.60 -36.07 15.21
C GLY A 65 -6.93 -34.71 15.21
N GLU A 66 -6.10 -34.42 16.21
CA GLU A 66 -5.09 -33.35 16.12
C GLU A 66 -4.05 -33.70 15.04
N GLU A 67 -4.35 -33.37 13.79
CA GLU A 67 -3.29 -32.97 12.87
C GLU A 67 -2.96 -31.52 13.24
N GLU A 68 -1.83 -31.33 13.93
CA GLU A 68 -1.18 -30.03 14.01
C GLU A 68 -0.87 -29.59 12.57
N GLU A 69 -1.81 -28.88 11.93
CA GLU A 69 -1.53 -28.13 10.72
C GLU A 69 -0.43 -27.12 11.07
N ASN A 70 0.78 -27.48 10.69
CA ASN A 70 1.91 -26.57 10.62
C ASN A 70 1.50 -25.45 9.66
N ASP A 71 0.94 -24.39 10.23
CA ASP A 71 0.48 -23.16 9.60
C ASP A 71 1.71 -22.38 9.08
N GLU A 72 2.45 -22.99 8.15
CA GLU A 72 3.44 -22.31 7.33
C GLU A 72 2.67 -21.36 6.41
N GLN A 73 2.57 -20.09 6.82
CA GLN A 73 2.07 -19.04 5.95
C GLN A 73 2.72 -19.13 4.56
N PRO A 74 1.97 -18.93 3.47
CA PRO A 74 2.49 -19.08 2.12
C PRO A 74 3.68 -18.13 1.91
N LYS A 75 4.89 -18.70 1.79
CA LYS A 75 6.19 -18.00 1.64
C LYS A 75 6.34 -17.21 0.32
N SER A 76 5.27 -17.05 -0.46
CA SER A 76 5.30 -16.43 -1.78
C SER A 76 3.91 -15.95 -2.24
N TYR A 77 3.87 -14.79 -2.90
CA TYR A 77 2.72 -14.26 -3.61
C TYR A 77 2.49 -14.96 -4.95
N LYS A 78 1.38 -15.69 -5.07
CA LYS A 78 0.91 -16.32 -6.32
C LYS A 78 -0.14 -15.44 -7.00
N TYR A 79 -0.04 -15.31 -8.32
CA TYR A 79 -1.02 -14.60 -9.12
C TYR A 79 -1.22 -15.27 -10.47
N ASP A 80 -2.45 -15.19 -10.97
CA ASP A 80 -2.80 -15.60 -12.33
C ASP A 80 -3.60 -14.49 -13.05
N HIS A 81 -4.25 -14.86 -14.15
CA HIS A 81 -5.07 -13.95 -14.93
C HIS A 81 -6.17 -13.26 -14.09
N ARG A 82 -6.68 -13.89 -13.02
CA ARG A 82 -7.70 -13.31 -12.15
C ARG A 82 -7.17 -12.11 -11.39
N GLN A 83 -6.00 -12.22 -10.74
CA GLN A 83 -5.38 -11.07 -10.07
C GLN A 83 -4.95 -10.00 -11.07
N ALA A 84 -4.47 -10.40 -12.25
CA ALA A 84 -4.12 -9.46 -13.31
C ALA A 84 -5.33 -8.63 -13.77
N ILE A 85 -6.46 -9.28 -14.05
CA ILE A 85 -7.71 -8.65 -14.45
C ILE A 85 -8.29 -7.81 -13.30
N LEU A 86 -8.34 -8.34 -12.08
CA LEU A 86 -8.81 -7.63 -10.90
C LEU A 86 -8.04 -6.32 -10.69
N TYR A 87 -6.71 -6.37 -10.76
CA TYR A 87 -5.89 -5.18 -10.64
C TYR A 87 -6.21 -4.17 -11.73
N ASN A 88 -6.18 -4.60 -12.99
CA ASN A 88 -6.45 -3.73 -14.14
C ASN A 88 -7.82 -3.04 -14.02
N ILE A 89 -8.88 -3.78 -13.65
CA ILE A 89 -10.22 -3.21 -13.44
C ILE A 89 -10.22 -2.23 -12.26
N SER A 90 -9.56 -2.57 -11.15
CA SER A 90 -9.52 -1.74 -9.95
C SER A 90 -8.85 -0.38 -10.13
N ILE A 91 -8.11 -0.18 -11.23
CA ILE A 91 -7.50 1.10 -11.62
C ILE A 91 -8.07 1.67 -12.93
N GLY A 92 -9.22 1.16 -13.38
CA GLY A 92 -10.04 1.78 -14.42
C GLY A 92 -9.95 1.17 -15.82
N ALA A 93 -9.39 -0.04 -15.97
CA ALA A 93 -9.58 -0.79 -17.21
C ALA A 93 -11.05 -1.21 -17.36
N THR A 94 -11.55 -1.16 -18.60
CA THR A 94 -12.96 -1.44 -18.90
C THR A 94 -13.13 -2.64 -19.82
N SER A 95 -14.36 -3.14 -19.95
CA SER A 95 -14.72 -4.21 -20.91
C SER A 95 -14.43 -3.87 -22.38
N ARG A 96 -14.17 -2.60 -22.71
CA ARG A 96 -13.79 -2.17 -24.06
C ARG A 96 -12.30 -2.37 -24.35
N GLU A 97 -11.51 -2.65 -23.32
CA GLU A 97 -10.05 -2.77 -23.38
C GLU A 97 -9.65 -4.23 -23.13
N LEU A 98 -10.07 -5.13 -24.03
CA LEU A 98 -9.92 -6.58 -23.86
C LEU A 98 -8.49 -7.02 -23.52
N LYS A 99 -7.47 -6.34 -24.06
CA LYS A 99 -6.05 -6.52 -23.68
C LYS A 99 -5.79 -6.45 -22.16
N TYR A 100 -6.65 -5.85 -21.36
CA TYR A 100 -6.51 -5.75 -19.91
C TYR A 100 -7.47 -6.65 -19.12
N VAL A 101 -8.57 -7.10 -19.72
CA VAL A 101 -9.69 -7.72 -18.98
C VAL A 101 -10.14 -9.07 -19.53
N TYR A 102 -9.48 -9.57 -20.58
CA TYR A 102 -9.79 -10.86 -21.18
C TYR A 102 -8.50 -11.66 -21.41
N GLU A 103 -8.37 -12.77 -20.69
CA GLU A 103 -7.19 -13.62 -20.66
C GLU A 103 -6.88 -14.30 -22.00
N ASN A 104 -7.88 -14.48 -22.87
CA ASN A 104 -7.68 -15.03 -24.22
C ASN A 104 -7.51 -13.94 -25.30
N ASP A 105 -7.46 -12.66 -24.95
CA ASP A 105 -7.06 -11.62 -25.89
C ASP A 105 -5.59 -11.87 -26.31
N PRO A 106 -5.25 -11.85 -27.61
CA PRO A 106 -3.88 -12.12 -28.05
C PRO A 106 -2.85 -11.07 -27.58
N LYS A 107 -3.31 -9.96 -27.01
CA LYS A 107 -2.50 -8.89 -26.41
C LYS A 107 -2.79 -8.75 -24.91
N PHE A 108 -3.34 -9.78 -24.26
CA PHE A 108 -3.58 -9.80 -22.83
C PHE A 108 -2.31 -9.40 -22.06
N GLN A 109 -2.44 -8.39 -21.20
CA GLN A 109 -1.31 -7.79 -20.51
C GLN A 109 -1.72 -7.21 -19.17
N LEU A 110 -0.74 -7.17 -18.28
CA LEU A 110 -0.85 -6.56 -16.97
C LEU A 110 -0.32 -5.13 -17.01
N LEU A 111 -1.06 -4.19 -16.42
CA LEU A 111 -0.60 -2.80 -16.35
C LEU A 111 0.70 -2.69 -15.53
N PRO A 112 1.71 -1.92 -16.00
CA PRO A 112 3.01 -1.80 -15.33
C PRO A 112 2.97 -1.48 -13.84
N SER A 113 2.01 -0.67 -13.41
CA SER A 113 1.84 -0.29 -12.01
C SER A 113 1.48 -1.45 -11.08
N PHE A 114 1.12 -2.64 -11.61
CA PHE A 114 0.95 -3.86 -10.82
C PHE A 114 2.19 -4.20 -10.00
N GLY A 115 3.38 -3.77 -10.42
CA GLY A 115 4.62 -4.00 -9.68
C GLY A 115 4.62 -3.53 -8.22
N VAL A 116 3.63 -2.74 -7.79
CA VAL A 116 3.43 -2.33 -6.39
C VAL A 116 2.59 -3.30 -5.56
N ILE A 117 1.95 -4.30 -6.17
CA ILE A 117 1.06 -5.24 -5.47
C ILE A 117 1.84 -6.33 -4.72
N PRO A 118 2.85 -7.02 -5.33
CA PRO A 118 3.49 -8.14 -4.64
C PRO A 118 4.12 -7.77 -3.30
N PHE A 119 4.76 -6.60 -3.18
CA PHE A 119 5.38 -6.20 -1.92
C PHE A 119 4.37 -5.88 -0.82
N MET A 120 3.10 -5.61 -1.14
CA MET A 120 2.08 -5.39 -0.11
C MET A 120 1.71 -6.69 0.63
N ASN A 121 1.92 -7.85 0.00
CA ASN A 121 1.68 -9.16 0.62
C ASN A 121 2.88 -9.67 1.44
N GLN A 122 3.93 -8.85 1.59
CA GLN A 122 5.20 -9.24 2.21
C GLN A 122 5.11 -9.77 3.64
N LEU A 123 4.07 -9.45 4.42
CA LEU A 123 3.93 -10.02 5.76
C LEU A 123 3.73 -11.54 5.73
N GLN A 124 3.21 -12.08 4.64
CA GLN A 124 3.10 -13.52 4.40
C GLN A 124 4.43 -14.12 3.88
N ASP A 125 5.31 -13.30 3.28
CA ASP A 125 6.58 -13.71 2.65
C ASP A 125 7.83 -13.51 3.55
N GLY A 126 7.66 -13.22 4.85
CA GLY A 126 8.79 -12.93 5.76
C GLY A 126 9.32 -11.49 5.65
N GLY A 127 8.42 -10.54 5.41
CA GLY A 127 8.68 -9.13 5.22
C GLY A 127 9.29 -8.41 6.43
N PHE A 128 9.75 -7.19 6.19
CA PHE A 128 10.42 -6.35 7.17
C PHE A 128 9.40 -5.69 8.12
N ASP A 129 9.38 -6.11 9.40
CA ASP A 129 8.56 -5.45 10.41
C ASP A 129 9.20 -4.11 10.83
N PHE A 130 8.45 -3.03 10.69
CA PHE A 130 8.91 -1.70 11.08
C PHE A 130 9.19 -1.61 12.58
N ASN A 131 8.54 -2.43 13.41
CA ASN A 131 8.82 -2.54 14.84
C ASN A 131 10.23 -3.04 15.14
N ASP A 132 10.95 -3.64 14.19
CA ASP A 132 12.33 -4.09 14.40
C ASP A 132 13.29 -2.91 14.57
N ILE A 133 13.02 -1.79 13.90
CA ILE A 133 13.89 -0.61 13.87
C ILE A 133 13.25 0.65 14.47
N LEU A 134 11.92 0.68 14.62
CA LEU A 134 11.18 1.81 15.16
C LEU A 134 10.71 1.56 16.59
N LYS A 135 10.47 2.66 17.30
CA LYS A 135 9.85 2.74 18.62
C LYS A 135 8.57 3.58 18.50
N ASP A 136 7.55 3.18 19.24
CA ASP A 136 6.23 3.85 19.27
C ASP A 136 5.59 3.89 17.87
N TYR A 137 5.86 2.87 17.05
CA TYR A 137 5.27 2.74 15.73
C TYR A 137 3.76 2.54 15.86
N ASN A 138 3.00 3.41 15.19
CA ASN A 138 1.57 3.29 15.08
C ASN A 138 1.19 3.36 13.59
N PRO A 139 0.62 2.29 13.00
CA PRO A 139 0.26 2.26 11.59
C PRO A 139 -0.78 3.33 11.22
N MET A 140 -1.63 3.77 12.15
CA MET A 140 -2.59 4.86 11.92
C MET A 140 -1.92 6.22 11.69
N LYS A 141 -0.67 6.38 12.14
CA LYS A 141 0.12 7.61 12.01
C LYS A 141 1.09 7.58 10.84
N LEU A 142 1.08 6.50 10.05
CA LEU A 142 1.91 6.33 8.87
C LEU A 142 1.26 6.99 7.66
N LEU A 143 2.05 7.77 6.93
CA LEU A 143 1.69 8.34 5.64
C LEU A 143 2.69 7.85 4.59
N HIS A 144 2.20 7.22 3.54
CA HIS A 144 3.00 6.88 2.38
C HIS A 144 3.29 8.18 1.60
N GLY A 145 4.55 8.63 1.62
CA GLY A 145 4.95 9.93 1.08
C GLY A 145 5.47 9.88 -0.35
N GLU A 146 6.43 9.01 -0.64
CA GLU A 146 7.04 8.87 -1.97
C GLU A 146 7.12 7.41 -2.36
N HIS A 147 7.07 7.15 -3.66
CA HIS A 147 7.23 5.81 -4.19
C HIS A 147 8.08 5.82 -5.46
N TYR A 148 8.91 4.79 -5.60
CA TYR A 148 9.63 4.45 -6.81
C TYR A 148 9.35 2.99 -7.15
N LEU A 149 9.11 2.71 -8.43
CA LEU A 149 8.99 1.38 -8.98
C LEU A 149 9.87 1.29 -10.24
N LYS A 150 10.66 0.22 -10.32
CA LYS A 150 11.35 -0.24 -11.51
C LYS A 150 10.89 -1.64 -11.87
N ILE A 151 10.68 -1.86 -13.16
CA ILE A 151 10.28 -3.13 -13.76
C ILE A 151 11.45 -3.60 -14.62
N ASN A 152 12.06 -4.73 -14.25
CA ASN A 152 13.28 -5.19 -14.91
C ASN A 152 13.01 -6.08 -16.14
N LYS A 153 11.79 -6.59 -16.29
CA LYS A 153 11.43 -7.53 -17.36
C LYS A 153 10.11 -7.16 -18.00
N PHE A 154 10.12 -7.07 -19.33
CA PHE A 154 8.95 -6.84 -20.17
C PHE A 154 8.81 -7.92 -21.24
N PRO A 155 7.57 -8.30 -21.63
CA PRO A 155 6.33 -7.95 -20.94
C PRO A 155 6.29 -8.53 -19.52
N ILE A 156 5.51 -7.91 -18.63
CA ILE A 156 5.30 -8.44 -17.28
C ILE A 156 4.53 -9.77 -17.43
N PRO A 157 4.99 -10.87 -16.81
CA PRO A 157 4.24 -12.11 -16.81
C PRO A 157 2.82 -11.91 -16.25
N THR A 158 1.80 -12.47 -16.91
CA THR A 158 0.39 -12.36 -16.48
C THR A 158 -0.01 -13.43 -15.46
N SER A 159 0.93 -14.30 -15.10
CA SER A 159 0.84 -15.24 -13.99
C SER A 159 2.24 -15.54 -13.47
N GLY A 160 2.33 -16.00 -12.23
CA GLY A 160 3.58 -16.42 -11.63
C GLY A 160 3.49 -16.56 -10.11
N GLU A 161 4.60 -17.00 -9.55
CA GLU A 161 4.84 -17.05 -8.12
C GLU A 161 6.05 -16.15 -7.83
N LEU A 162 5.87 -15.25 -6.87
CA LEU A 162 6.79 -14.17 -6.56
C LEU A 162 7.15 -14.22 -5.07
N ASN A 163 8.39 -13.92 -4.73
CA ASN A 163 8.81 -13.71 -3.35
C ASN A 163 9.40 -12.30 -3.22
N THR A 164 8.99 -11.55 -2.20
CA THR A 164 9.50 -10.19 -1.96
C THR A 164 10.46 -10.13 -0.79
N LYS A 165 11.70 -9.66 -1.06
CA LYS A 165 12.67 -9.32 -0.02
C LYS A 165 12.55 -7.85 0.34
N ALA A 166 12.17 -7.57 1.57
CA ALA A 166 12.08 -6.22 2.13
C ALA A 166 13.35 -5.85 2.91
N TYR A 167 13.75 -4.58 2.90
CA TYR A 167 14.88 -4.11 3.69
C TYR A 167 14.83 -2.61 3.99
N PRO A 168 15.34 -2.17 5.15
CA PRO A 168 15.51 -0.75 5.42
C PRO A 168 16.63 -0.16 4.57
N VAL A 169 16.40 1.07 4.11
CA VAL A 169 17.38 1.90 3.37
C VAL A 169 17.85 3.04 4.27
N ALA A 170 16.92 3.75 4.90
CA ALA A 170 17.25 4.84 5.82
C ALA A 170 16.13 5.08 6.83
N VAL A 171 16.51 5.53 8.01
CA VAL A 171 15.59 6.08 9.01
C VAL A 171 16.07 7.48 9.33
N ILE A 172 15.20 8.47 9.16
CA ILE A 172 15.55 9.87 9.34
C ILE A 172 14.64 10.46 10.41
N GLN A 173 15.23 10.90 11.52
CA GLN A 173 14.52 11.61 12.58
C GLN A 173 14.14 13.01 12.11
N LYS A 174 12.87 13.35 12.28
CA LYS A 174 12.28 14.65 11.93
C LYS A 174 11.64 15.24 13.20
N PRO A 175 12.33 16.16 13.91
CA PRO A 175 11.74 16.83 15.06
C PRO A 175 10.41 17.47 14.68
N SER A 176 9.38 17.21 15.49
CA SER A 176 8.09 17.85 15.29
C SER A 176 8.18 19.32 15.70
N LYS A 177 7.54 20.20 14.93
CA LYS A 177 7.43 21.63 15.25
C LYS A 177 6.23 21.94 16.17
N GLN A 178 5.33 20.98 16.36
CA GLN A 178 4.05 21.20 17.03
C GLN A 178 4.00 20.60 18.44
N ASN A 179 4.76 19.55 18.68
CA ASN A 179 4.88 18.88 19.97
C ASN A 179 6.37 18.54 20.17
N ASN A 180 6.86 18.46 21.41
CA ASN A 180 8.25 18.06 21.70
C ASN A 180 8.52 16.56 21.41
N LYS A 181 7.84 16.00 20.41
CA LYS A 181 7.97 14.62 19.94
C LYS A 181 8.78 14.59 18.65
N THR A 182 9.17 13.39 18.25
CA THR A 182 9.90 13.14 17.02
C THR A 182 9.00 12.40 16.05
N ASN A 183 9.05 12.79 14.77
CA ASN A 183 8.48 12.02 13.66
C ASN A 183 9.62 11.29 12.96
N THR A 184 9.30 10.21 12.24
CA THR A 184 10.28 9.44 11.50
C THR A 184 9.94 9.41 10.02
N LEU A 185 10.94 9.61 9.16
CA LEU A 185 10.86 9.23 7.75
C LEU A 185 11.63 7.91 7.57
N LEU A 186 10.90 6.83 7.35
CA LEU A 186 11.45 5.52 7.01
C LEU A 186 11.49 5.38 5.49
N ILE A 187 12.63 4.98 4.95
CA ILE A 187 12.81 4.57 3.55
C ILE A 187 13.06 3.07 3.55
N SER A 188 12.22 2.31 2.84
CA SER A 188 12.33 0.86 2.70
C SER A 188 12.35 0.47 1.23
N GLY A 189 13.20 -0.50 0.89
CA GLY A 189 13.28 -1.09 -0.42
C GLY A 189 12.71 -2.50 -0.45
N TYR A 190 12.23 -2.92 -1.62
CA TYR A 190 11.59 -4.21 -1.84
C TYR A 190 12.02 -4.77 -3.20
N ASP A 191 12.66 -5.94 -3.20
CA ASP A 191 12.98 -6.68 -4.42
C ASP A 191 12.01 -7.87 -4.56
N THR A 192 11.14 -7.81 -5.56
CA THR A 192 10.21 -8.89 -5.88
C THR A 192 10.83 -9.79 -6.95
N ILE A 193 11.05 -11.04 -6.59
CA ILE A 193 11.77 -12.05 -7.36
C ILE A 193 10.78 -13.08 -7.88
N ASN A 194 10.88 -13.43 -9.17
CA ASN A 194 10.13 -14.57 -9.72
C ASN A 194 10.77 -15.88 -9.23
N THR A 195 9.99 -16.75 -8.57
CA THR A 195 10.52 -17.96 -7.93
C THR A 195 11.08 -18.96 -8.94
N SER A 196 10.50 -19.03 -10.14
CA SER A 196 10.92 -19.97 -11.18
C SER A 196 12.21 -19.56 -11.89
N THR A 197 12.45 -18.25 -12.07
CA THR A 197 13.64 -17.75 -12.80
C THR A 197 14.73 -17.23 -11.87
N ASN A 198 14.42 -16.97 -10.61
CA ASN A 198 15.28 -16.31 -9.63
C ASN A 198 15.76 -14.90 -10.09
N GLU A 199 14.99 -14.25 -10.98
CA GLU A 199 15.27 -12.89 -11.46
C GLU A 199 14.41 -11.88 -10.70
N VAL A 200 14.97 -10.71 -10.38
CA VAL A 200 14.22 -9.59 -9.80
C VAL A 200 13.28 -9.02 -10.86
N LEU A 201 11.98 -9.19 -10.70
CA LEU A 201 10.95 -8.68 -11.60
C LEU A 201 10.65 -7.20 -11.32
N PHE A 202 10.44 -6.87 -10.05
CA PHE A 202 10.15 -5.51 -9.59
C PHE A 202 11.12 -5.08 -8.50
N HIS A 203 11.54 -3.83 -8.56
CA HIS A 203 12.22 -3.16 -7.46
C HIS A 203 11.38 -1.96 -7.05
N ASN A 204 10.95 -1.94 -5.79
CA ASN A 204 10.19 -0.84 -5.21
C ASN A 204 11.01 -0.15 -4.12
N GLN A 205 10.79 1.15 -3.95
CA GLN A 205 11.24 1.87 -2.76
C GLN A 205 10.13 2.81 -2.29
N GLY A 206 9.69 2.64 -1.05
CA GLY A 206 8.71 3.49 -0.39
C GLY A 206 9.35 4.40 0.64
N SER A 207 8.85 5.62 0.74
CA SER A 207 9.15 6.54 1.84
C SER A 207 7.90 6.73 2.69
N TYR A 208 8.00 6.45 3.98
CA TYR A 208 6.90 6.48 4.94
C TYR A 208 7.18 7.52 6.03
N PHE A 209 6.33 8.54 6.11
CA PHE A 209 6.39 9.53 7.17
C PHE A 209 5.47 9.11 8.31
N ILE A 210 6.03 8.87 9.48
CA ILE A 210 5.33 8.30 10.64
C ILE A 210 5.37 9.33 11.75
N LYS A 211 4.19 9.82 12.16
CA LYS A 211 4.08 10.82 13.23
C LYS A 211 4.31 10.21 14.60
N ASP A 212 4.88 11.01 15.52
CA ASP A 212 5.13 10.63 16.92
C ASP A 212 5.85 9.28 17.07
N CYS A 213 6.82 9.01 16.20
CA CYS A 213 7.55 7.77 16.11
C CYS A 213 9.05 8.07 15.98
N SER A 214 9.88 7.26 16.63
CA SER A 214 11.34 7.41 16.62
C SER A 214 12.02 6.10 16.22
N SER A 215 13.29 6.16 15.81
CA SER A 215 14.14 4.97 15.66
C SER A 215 14.46 4.40 17.04
N LYS A 216 14.66 3.08 17.14
CA LYS A 216 15.13 2.45 18.39
C LYS A 216 16.44 3.02 18.92
N THR A 217 17.32 3.49 18.05
CA THR A 217 18.61 4.13 18.43
C THR A 217 18.47 5.60 18.81
N GLY A 218 17.29 6.20 18.62
CA GLY A 218 17.06 7.64 18.73
C GLY A 218 17.79 8.52 17.69
N LYS A 219 18.43 7.94 16.66
CA LYS A 219 19.24 8.68 15.67
C LYS A 219 18.77 8.43 14.24
N SER A 220 19.16 9.31 13.34
CA SER A 220 19.04 9.03 11.90
C SER A 220 20.11 8.02 11.50
N GLU A 221 19.72 7.03 10.71
CA GLU A 221 20.56 5.90 10.30
C GLU A 221 20.41 5.66 8.80
N GLN A 222 21.53 5.28 8.18
CA GLN A 222 21.54 4.76 6.81
C GLN A 222 21.97 3.29 6.89
N PHE A 223 21.15 2.41 6.33
CA PHE A 223 21.36 0.96 6.37
C PHE A 223 22.31 0.55 5.22
N PRO A 224 23.00 -0.61 5.31
CA PRO A 224 24.28 -0.85 4.64
C PRO A 224 24.34 -0.50 3.14
N GLN A 225 25.53 -0.09 2.68
CA GLN A 225 25.76 0.54 1.36
C GLN A 225 25.42 -0.29 0.12
N ASN A 226 25.19 -1.60 0.25
CA ASN A 226 24.84 -2.49 -0.87
C ASN A 226 23.34 -2.48 -1.22
N ARG A 227 22.63 -1.36 -0.96
CA ARG A 227 21.25 -1.20 -1.43
C ARG A 227 21.24 -0.62 -2.86
N PRO A 228 20.29 -1.01 -3.71
CA PRO A 228 20.14 -0.41 -5.03
C PRO A 228 20.00 1.11 -4.92
N VAL A 229 20.85 1.84 -5.65
CA VAL A 229 20.73 3.29 -5.82
C VAL A 229 19.65 3.55 -6.86
N ILE A 230 18.68 4.41 -6.57
CA ILE A 230 17.67 4.83 -7.55
C ILE A 230 18.31 5.87 -8.50
N PRO A 231 18.63 5.51 -9.76
CA PRO A 231 19.29 6.43 -10.66
C PRO A 231 18.29 7.42 -11.29
N PHE A 232 16.99 7.14 -11.22
CA PHE A 232 15.97 7.92 -11.90
C PHE A 232 15.79 9.29 -11.24
N LYS A 233 16.39 10.29 -11.87
CA LYS A 233 16.24 11.70 -11.53
C LYS A 233 15.22 12.31 -12.48
N LEU A 234 14.21 12.96 -11.91
CA LEU A 234 13.23 13.69 -12.70
C LEU A 234 13.88 14.92 -13.31
N PRO A 235 13.79 15.11 -14.64
CA PRO A 235 14.21 16.35 -15.28
C PRO A 235 13.43 17.53 -14.72
N LYS A 236 14.07 18.70 -14.66
CA LYS A 236 13.35 19.95 -14.40
C LYS A 236 12.64 20.36 -15.69
N VAL A 237 11.32 20.37 -15.66
CA VAL A 237 10.49 20.92 -16.73
C VAL A 237 9.92 22.25 -16.26
N ASP A 238 10.11 23.31 -17.04
CA ASP A 238 9.42 24.58 -16.80
C ASP A 238 7.95 24.43 -17.21
N ILE A 239 7.10 24.16 -16.22
CA ILE A 239 5.65 24.01 -16.40
C ILE A 239 4.90 25.33 -16.23
N THR A 240 5.57 26.41 -15.83
CA THR A 240 4.91 27.65 -15.38
C THR A 240 4.16 28.36 -16.50
N ASN A 241 4.67 28.29 -17.73
CA ASN A 241 4.06 28.90 -18.91
C ASN A 241 3.83 27.89 -20.06
N ARG A 242 3.95 26.58 -19.78
CA ARG A 242 3.80 25.52 -20.78
C ARG A 242 2.51 24.75 -20.54
N LYS A 243 1.61 24.73 -21.53
CA LYS A 243 0.42 23.88 -21.50
C LYS A 243 0.84 22.40 -21.39
N PRO A 244 0.09 21.54 -20.68
CA PRO A 244 0.32 20.10 -20.69
C PRO A 244 0.31 19.57 -22.13
N ASP A 245 1.20 18.63 -22.43
CA ASP A 245 1.21 17.94 -23.72
C ASP A 245 0.08 16.90 -23.79
N PHE A 246 -0.31 16.36 -22.63
CA PHE A 246 -1.44 15.46 -22.47
C PHE A 246 -2.21 15.78 -21.19
N GLU A 247 -3.54 15.61 -21.26
CA GLU A 247 -4.46 15.78 -20.16
C GLU A 247 -5.59 14.74 -20.28
N ALA A 248 -5.90 14.07 -19.17
CA ALA A 248 -7.03 13.17 -19.07
C ALA A 248 -7.68 13.23 -17.68
N THR A 249 -8.95 12.87 -17.60
CA THR A 249 -9.69 12.79 -16.35
C THR A 249 -10.22 11.39 -16.10
N TYR A 250 -10.39 11.05 -14.82
CA TYR A 250 -11.00 9.81 -14.38
C TYR A 250 -11.85 10.06 -13.14
N LYS A 251 -13.15 9.80 -13.25
CA LYS A 251 -14.07 9.85 -12.11
C LYS A 251 -13.94 8.55 -11.32
N THR A 252 -13.38 8.60 -10.11
CA THR A 252 -13.34 7.42 -9.25
C THR A 252 -14.75 7.03 -8.82
N SER A 253 -14.99 5.73 -8.66
CA SER A 253 -16.22 5.24 -8.02
C SER A 253 -16.21 5.59 -6.53
N GLU A 254 -17.39 5.76 -5.93
CA GLU A 254 -17.52 5.83 -4.47
C GLU A 254 -17.04 4.51 -3.80
N ASN A 255 -17.15 3.40 -4.53
CA ASN A 255 -16.69 2.07 -4.09
C ASN A 255 -15.28 1.71 -4.60
N GLN A 256 -14.51 2.69 -5.11
CA GLN A 256 -13.18 2.42 -5.69
C GLN A 256 -12.23 1.77 -4.69
N ALA A 257 -12.24 2.22 -3.44
CA ALA A 257 -11.41 1.67 -2.37
C ALA A 257 -11.83 0.24 -2.00
N SER A 258 -13.14 -0.05 -1.99
CA SER A 258 -13.71 -1.38 -1.72
C SER A 258 -13.25 -2.42 -2.74
N LEU A 259 -13.09 -2.03 -4.00
CA LEU A 259 -12.56 -2.89 -5.06
C LEU A 259 -11.04 -2.98 -5.01
N TYR A 260 -10.34 -1.86 -4.90
CA TYR A 260 -8.88 -1.83 -4.97
C TYR A 260 -8.21 -2.59 -3.81
N ARG A 261 -8.79 -2.53 -2.60
CA ARG A 261 -8.24 -3.23 -1.42
C ARG A 261 -8.08 -4.73 -1.64
N LEU A 262 -8.90 -5.35 -2.51
CA LEU A 262 -8.84 -6.77 -2.83
C LEU A 262 -7.53 -7.21 -3.48
N ASN A 263 -6.68 -6.27 -3.91
CA ASN A 263 -5.39 -6.59 -4.50
C ASN A 263 -4.31 -6.94 -3.47
N ALA A 264 -4.34 -6.37 -2.25
CA ALA A 264 -3.42 -6.68 -1.14
C ALA A 264 -3.56 -5.72 0.08
N ASP A 265 -4.02 -4.48 -0.12
CA ASP A 265 -4.02 -3.45 0.93
C ASP A 265 -5.39 -3.32 1.63
N PHE A 266 -5.55 -4.09 2.69
CA PHE A 266 -6.77 -4.15 3.50
C PHE A 266 -6.84 -3.12 4.63
N ASN A 267 -5.94 -2.13 4.68
CA ASN A 267 -5.91 -1.14 5.76
C ASN A 267 -7.29 -0.49 5.99
N PRO A 268 -7.85 -0.54 7.22
CA PRO A 268 -9.19 -0.04 7.52
C PRO A 268 -9.35 1.46 7.26
N LEU A 269 -8.26 2.23 7.20
CA LEU A 269 -8.25 3.65 6.79
C LEU A 269 -8.98 3.91 5.47
N HIS A 270 -9.05 2.91 4.59
CA HIS A 270 -9.63 3.01 3.25
C HIS A 270 -11.09 2.53 3.17
N ILE A 271 -11.67 2.00 4.25
CA ILE A 271 -13.03 1.43 4.22
C ILE A 271 -13.88 1.78 5.44
N ASP A 272 -13.30 1.86 6.63
CA ASP A 272 -14.02 2.10 7.89
C ASP A 272 -14.00 3.60 8.26
N PRO A 273 -15.17 4.27 8.32
CA PRO A 273 -15.26 5.67 8.73
C PRO A 273 -14.76 5.96 10.15
N GLN A 274 -14.95 5.05 11.10
CA GLN A 274 -14.51 5.26 12.49
C GLN A 274 -12.98 5.25 12.56
N PHE A 275 -12.35 4.27 11.89
CA PHE A 275 -10.90 4.20 11.79
C PHE A 275 -10.31 5.41 11.07
N ALA A 276 -10.93 5.84 9.96
CA ALA A 276 -10.50 7.03 9.22
C ALA A 276 -10.58 8.31 10.06
N LYS A 277 -11.63 8.46 10.87
CA LYS A 277 -11.78 9.56 11.83
C LYS A 277 -10.67 9.55 12.88
N GLY A 278 -10.29 8.38 13.40
CA GLY A 278 -9.14 8.21 14.30
C GLY A 278 -7.80 8.65 13.66
N GLY A 279 -7.65 8.46 12.35
CA GLY A 279 -6.52 8.96 11.55
C GLY A 279 -6.57 10.47 11.23
N GLY A 280 -7.63 11.18 11.64
CA GLY A 280 -7.82 12.61 11.39
C GLY A 280 -8.45 12.93 10.04
N PHE A 281 -9.12 11.98 9.39
CA PHE A 281 -9.85 12.19 8.13
C PHE A 281 -11.36 12.20 8.37
N ASN A 282 -12.08 13.01 7.59
CA ASN A 282 -13.54 13.13 7.76
C ASN A 282 -14.31 11.89 7.28
N LYS A 283 -13.70 11.08 6.40
CA LYS A 283 -14.24 9.83 5.84
C LYS A 283 -13.08 9.01 5.27
N PRO A 284 -13.28 7.72 4.91
CA PRO A 284 -12.23 6.90 4.32
C PRO A 284 -11.62 7.54 3.06
N ILE A 285 -10.30 7.44 2.95
CA ILE A 285 -9.54 7.96 1.80
C ILE A 285 -9.22 6.83 0.82
N LEU A 286 -9.08 7.15 -0.45
CA LEU A 286 -8.63 6.21 -1.47
C LEU A 286 -7.14 5.91 -1.28
N HIS A 287 -6.73 4.65 -1.52
CA HIS A 287 -5.33 4.24 -1.45
C HIS A 287 -4.46 5.11 -2.35
N GLY A 288 -3.30 5.56 -1.82
CA GLY A 288 -2.27 6.26 -2.60
C GLY A 288 -1.94 5.53 -3.89
N LEU A 289 -1.69 4.23 -3.76
CA LEU A 289 -1.29 3.37 -4.86
C LEU A 289 -2.44 3.03 -5.84
N CYS A 290 -3.70 3.26 -5.45
CA CYS A 290 -4.84 3.17 -6.37
C CYS A 290 -4.85 4.35 -7.35
N PHE A 291 -4.85 5.59 -6.84
CA PHE A 291 -4.88 6.76 -7.73
C PHE A 291 -3.55 6.96 -8.48
N PHE A 292 -2.44 6.44 -7.96
CA PHE A 292 -1.22 6.22 -8.75
C PHE A 292 -1.45 5.27 -9.92
N GLY A 293 -2.03 4.09 -9.68
CA GLY A 293 -2.33 3.12 -10.73
C GLY A 293 -3.25 3.70 -11.81
N ILE A 294 -4.28 4.45 -11.42
CA ILE A 294 -5.17 5.16 -12.35
C ILE A 294 -4.36 6.16 -13.20
N SER A 295 -3.47 6.95 -12.58
CA SER A 295 -2.62 7.88 -13.32
C SER A 295 -1.69 7.17 -14.31
N CYS A 296 -1.07 6.07 -13.88
CA CYS A 296 -0.23 5.24 -14.74
C CYS A 296 -1.03 4.64 -15.89
N LYS A 297 -2.23 4.14 -15.67
CA LYS A 297 -3.11 3.59 -16.71
C LYS A 297 -3.39 4.62 -17.80
N LEU A 298 -3.81 5.83 -17.41
CA LEU A 298 -4.07 6.93 -18.35
C LEU A 298 -2.82 7.31 -19.15
N LEU A 299 -1.65 7.35 -18.52
CA LEU A 299 -0.39 7.63 -19.20
C LEU A 299 0.03 6.49 -20.14
N VAL A 300 -0.17 5.24 -19.74
CA VAL A 300 0.16 4.05 -20.55
C VAL A 300 -0.72 3.97 -21.79
N ASP A 301 -2.00 4.31 -21.69
CA ASP A 301 -2.89 4.32 -22.84
C ASP A 301 -2.52 5.41 -23.87
N HIS A 302 -1.86 6.49 -23.43
CA HIS A 302 -1.43 7.56 -24.32
C HIS A 302 0.00 7.37 -24.86
N TYR A 303 0.98 7.10 -23.98
CA TYR A 303 2.40 7.06 -24.30
C TYR A 303 2.97 5.64 -24.50
N GLY A 304 2.24 4.61 -24.08
CA GLY A 304 2.74 3.24 -23.98
C GLY A 304 3.35 2.91 -22.60
N SER A 305 3.83 1.67 -22.44
CA SER A 305 4.36 1.17 -21.17
C SER A 305 5.61 1.91 -20.70
N PHE A 306 5.84 1.91 -19.38
CA PHE A 306 7.04 2.45 -18.73
C PHE A 306 7.77 1.36 -17.94
N ASP A 307 9.10 1.47 -17.83
CA ASP A 307 9.95 0.58 -17.02
C ASP A 307 10.34 1.17 -15.66
N GLU A 308 10.27 2.49 -15.51
CA GLU A 308 10.53 3.17 -14.24
C GLU A 308 9.48 4.26 -13.98
N VAL A 309 9.08 4.40 -12.72
CA VAL A 309 8.22 5.50 -12.25
C VAL A 309 8.66 5.97 -10.87
N LYS A 310 8.65 7.28 -10.67
CA LYS A 310 8.86 7.91 -9.37
C LYS A 310 7.78 8.94 -9.14
N LEU A 311 7.32 9.08 -7.91
CA LEU A 311 6.33 10.10 -7.53
C LEU A 311 6.37 10.48 -6.06
N ARG A 312 5.70 11.58 -5.73
CA ARG A 312 5.35 11.98 -4.37
C ARG A 312 3.83 12.16 -4.22
N PHE A 313 3.28 11.50 -3.20
CA PHE A 313 1.94 11.78 -2.71
C PHE A 313 1.96 13.09 -1.93
N THR A 314 1.09 14.02 -2.33
CA THR A 314 1.05 15.38 -1.76
C THR A 314 -0.23 15.69 -1.01
N ASN A 315 -1.30 14.95 -1.28
CA ASN A 315 -2.58 15.07 -0.60
C ASN A 315 -3.38 13.77 -0.76
N VAL A 316 -4.47 13.64 -0.03
CA VAL A 316 -5.38 12.49 -0.11
C VAL A 316 -6.38 12.65 -1.24
N VAL A 317 -6.95 11.53 -1.68
CA VAL A 317 -8.10 11.46 -2.58
C VAL A 317 -9.24 10.81 -1.79
N TYR A 318 -10.46 11.29 -1.95
CA TYR A 318 -11.64 10.60 -1.45
C TYR A 318 -12.28 9.80 -2.59
N PRO A 319 -12.75 8.56 -2.33
CA PRO A 319 -13.53 7.82 -3.33
C PRO A 319 -14.73 8.66 -3.80
N GLY A 320 -15.01 8.61 -5.10
CA GLY A 320 -15.97 9.46 -5.78
C GLY A 320 -15.40 10.76 -6.34
N GLU A 321 -14.17 11.19 -6.00
CA GLU A 321 -13.55 12.38 -6.58
C GLU A 321 -13.04 12.14 -8.01
N THR A 322 -12.89 13.23 -8.78
CA THR A 322 -12.37 13.19 -10.14
C THR A 322 -10.89 13.51 -10.15
N LEU A 323 -10.10 12.57 -10.65
CA LEU A 323 -8.69 12.76 -10.91
C LEU A 323 -8.51 13.44 -12.27
N LYS A 324 -7.60 14.41 -12.33
CA LYS A 324 -7.09 15.02 -13.55
C LYS A 324 -5.59 14.80 -13.62
N VAL A 325 -5.16 14.03 -14.61
CA VAL A 325 -3.75 13.75 -14.90
C VAL A 325 -3.31 14.68 -16.02
N VAL A 326 -2.21 15.39 -15.78
CA VAL A 326 -1.57 16.26 -16.77
C VAL A 326 -0.10 15.88 -16.87
N SER A 327 0.45 15.91 -18.08
CA SER A 327 1.83 15.53 -18.31
C SER A 327 2.54 16.39 -19.34
N TRP A 328 3.87 16.34 -19.27
CA TRP A 328 4.79 17.01 -20.17
C TRP A 328 5.90 16.04 -20.57
N ASP A 329 6.18 15.93 -21.85
CA ASP A 329 7.37 15.28 -22.38
C ASP A 329 8.60 16.12 -21.99
N ALA A 330 9.49 15.49 -21.23
CA ALA A 330 10.73 16.05 -20.74
C ALA A 330 11.95 15.63 -21.59
N GLY A 331 11.72 14.95 -22.71
CA GLY A 331 12.75 14.36 -23.56
C GLY A 331 13.32 13.06 -22.99
N ASN A 332 14.12 12.37 -23.81
CA ASN A 332 14.80 11.12 -23.44
C ASN A 332 13.86 10.01 -22.92
N GLY A 333 12.60 10.00 -23.38
CA GLY A 333 11.59 9.02 -22.99
C GLY A 333 11.04 9.21 -21.59
N VAL A 334 11.28 10.38 -20.99
CA VAL A 334 10.77 10.71 -19.66
C VAL A 334 9.55 11.62 -19.79
N ILE A 335 8.44 11.17 -19.21
CA ILE A 335 7.21 11.96 -19.11
C ILE A 335 7.06 12.40 -17.65
N VAL A 336 7.10 13.70 -17.40
CA VAL A 336 6.80 14.29 -16.09
C VAL A 336 5.30 14.50 -15.98
N PHE A 337 4.70 14.17 -14.85
CA PHE A 337 3.25 14.32 -14.68
C PHE A 337 2.86 14.81 -13.30
N GLN A 338 1.61 15.29 -13.22
CA GLN A 338 0.93 15.61 -11.97
C GLN A 338 -0.46 14.98 -11.98
N THR A 339 -1.00 14.75 -10.79
CA THR A 339 -2.40 14.34 -10.63
C THR A 339 -3.08 15.28 -9.64
N TRP A 340 -4.24 15.74 -10.03
CA TRP A 340 -5.06 16.71 -9.30
C TRP A 340 -6.41 16.12 -8.98
N VAL A 341 -6.99 16.49 -7.85
CA VAL A 341 -8.44 16.35 -7.61
C VAL A 341 -9.12 17.62 -8.08
N THR A 342 -10.04 17.49 -9.03
CA THR A 342 -10.65 18.67 -9.69
C THR A 342 -11.56 19.46 -8.77
N GLU A 343 -12.34 18.76 -7.94
CA GLU A 343 -13.35 19.34 -7.06
C GLU A 343 -12.74 20.27 -6.02
N ARG A 344 -11.59 19.86 -5.46
CA ARG A 344 -10.85 20.62 -4.43
C ARG A 344 -9.71 21.46 -4.99
N LYS A 345 -9.37 21.30 -6.28
CA LYS A 345 -8.23 21.97 -6.94
C LYS A 345 -6.90 21.77 -6.21
N VAL A 346 -6.68 20.55 -5.71
CA VAL A 346 -5.43 20.18 -5.01
C VAL A 346 -4.62 19.18 -5.82
N LYS A 347 -3.30 19.29 -5.76
CA LYS A 347 -2.41 18.21 -6.21
C LYS A 347 -2.46 17.06 -5.22
N VAL A 348 -2.54 15.84 -5.75
CA VAL A 348 -2.47 14.59 -4.99
C VAL A 348 -1.23 13.79 -5.37
N ILE A 349 -0.74 13.92 -6.62
CA ILE A 349 0.57 13.45 -7.05
C ILE A 349 1.36 14.62 -7.64
N ASP A 350 2.61 14.78 -7.20
CA ASP A 350 3.57 15.75 -7.72
C ASP A 350 4.98 15.17 -7.68
N LEU A 351 5.98 15.91 -8.20
CA LEU A 351 7.37 15.46 -8.31
C LEU A 351 7.41 14.04 -8.89
N ALA A 352 6.69 13.85 -10.01
CA ALA A 352 6.44 12.56 -10.57
C ALA A 352 6.83 12.47 -12.04
N GLY A 353 7.23 11.28 -12.46
CA GLY A 353 7.52 10.98 -13.85
C GLY A 353 7.68 9.49 -14.11
N ILE A 354 7.40 9.11 -15.36
CA ILE A 354 7.60 7.76 -15.89
C ILE A 354 8.71 7.79 -16.94
N LYS A 355 9.44 6.68 -17.08
CA LYS A 355 10.40 6.44 -18.16
C LYS A 355 9.84 5.34 -19.07
N LEU A 356 9.57 5.69 -20.32
CA LEU A 356 8.93 4.79 -21.28
C LEU A 356 9.86 3.62 -21.64
N VAL A 357 9.26 2.45 -21.84
CA VAL A 357 9.95 1.28 -22.36
C VAL A 357 10.52 1.61 -23.76
N ASN A 358 11.78 1.26 -24.02
CA ASN A 358 12.42 1.34 -25.34
C ASN A 358 12.56 2.73 -25.98
N PHE A 359 12.78 3.81 -25.21
CA PHE A 359 13.25 5.06 -25.81
C PHE A 359 14.63 4.85 -26.47
N GLY A 360 14.66 4.84 -27.82
CA GLY A 360 15.86 4.59 -28.63
C GLY A 360 15.95 3.24 -29.36
N ARG A 361 14.92 2.38 -29.32
CA ARG A 361 14.85 1.15 -30.15
C ARG A 361 13.72 1.19 -31.18
N SER A 362 13.85 2.08 -32.16
CA SER A 362 13.21 2.11 -33.51
C SER A 362 13.60 3.46 -34.13
N LYS A 363 14.35 3.60 -35.23
CA LYS A 363 14.45 2.84 -36.48
C LYS A 363 15.91 2.74 -36.94
N LEU A 364 16.38 1.52 -37.25
CA LEU A 364 17.37 1.25 -38.29
C LEU A 364 16.90 0.01 -39.05
#